data_AF-A0A0Q4Q8P6-F1
#
_entry.id   AF-A0A0Q4Q8P6-F1
#
_cell.length_a   1.000
_cell.length_b   1.000
_cell.length_c   1.000
_cell.angle_alpha   90.00
_cell.angle_beta   90.00
_cell.angle_gamma   90.00
#
_symmetry.space_group_name_H-M   'P 1'
#
loop_
_entity.id
_entity.type
_entity.pdbx_description
1 polymer ?
#
loop_
_entity_poly.entity_id
_entity_poly.type
_entity_poly.pdbx_seq_one_letter_code
_entity_poly.pdbx_strand_id
1 'polypeptide(L)'
;MQTIWKGAISFGLVHVPIKMHAATENKDISFRTLHKSCGMPIKNEKKCQHCDKAISSDEIVKGYEYEPGKFVIIKDEELEAIAPTSAKLIQILDFVDLTEIDPFTFKKHISYLQT
;
A
#
# COMPACT_ATOMS: atom_id res chain seq x y z
N MET A 1 -15.84 -8.02 1.95
CA MET A 1 -14.52 -8.63 1.70
C MET A 1 -13.89 -8.02 0.46
N GLN A 2 -12.99 -7.05 0.63
CA GLN A 2 -12.19 -6.50 -0.47
C GLN A 2 -10.94 -7.37 -0.67
N THR A 3 -10.53 -7.57 -1.91
CA THR A 3 -9.25 -8.22 -2.23
C THR A 3 -8.12 -7.24 -1.98
N ILE A 4 -7.15 -7.63 -1.16
CA ILE A 4 -5.98 -6.80 -0.84
C ILE A 4 -4.93 -6.94 -1.94
N TRP A 5 -4.76 -8.15 -2.46
CA TRP A 5 -3.72 -8.44 -3.43
C TRP A 5 -4.13 -9.58 -4.36
N LYS A 6 -3.67 -9.52 -5.61
CA LYS A 6 -3.86 -10.55 -6.63
C LYS A 6 -2.50 -10.97 -7.15
N GLY A 7 -2.30 -12.27 -7.28
CA GLY A 7 -1.06 -12.81 -7.81
C GLY A 7 -1.18 -14.31 -8.01
N ALA A 8 -0.06 -15.02 -7.95
CA ALA A 8 -0.06 -16.47 -8.10
C ALA A 8 0.86 -17.12 -7.08
N ILE A 9 0.48 -18.33 -6.66
CA ILE A 9 1.34 -19.24 -5.91
C ILE A 9 2.02 -20.17 -6.89
N SER A 10 3.33 -20.31 -6.75
CA SER A 10 4.15 -21.22 -7.54
C SER A 10 4.84 -22.25 -6.64
N PHE A 11 4.80 -23.50 -7.08
CA PHE A 11 5.54 -24.60 -6.47
C PHE A 11 6.04 -25.53 -7.58
N GLY A 12 7.36 -25.58 -7.77
CA GLY A 12 7.97 -26.26 -8.90
C GLY A 12 7.46 -25.71 -10.24
N LEU A 13 6.69 -26.51 -10.97
CA LEU A 13 6.11 -26.16 -12.27
C LEU A 13 4.62 -25.78 -12.19
N VAL A 14 4.00 -25.89 -11.02
CA VAL A 14 2.59 -25.58 -10.83
C VAL A 14 2.43 -24.10 -10.53
N HIS A 15 1.50 -23.45 -11.23
CA HIS A 15 1.23 -22.03 -11.10
C HIS A 15 -0.28 -21.79 -10.93
N VAL A 16 -0.69 -21.40 -9.73
CA VAL A 16 -2.10 -21.23 -9.36
C VAL A 16 -2.39 -19.76 -9.08
N PRO A 17 -3.28 -19.10 -9.86
CA PRO A 17 -3.69 -17.74 -9.57
C PRO A 17 -4.50 -17.69 -8.28
N ILE A 18 -4.28 -16.66 -7.47
CA ILE A 18 -4.96 -16.47 -6.19
C ILE A 18 -5.35 -15.00 -5.96
N LYS A 19 -6.36 -14.84 -5.10
CA LYS A 19 -6.79 -13.58 -4.51
C LYS A 19 -6.56 -13.66 -3.00
N MET A 20 -5.87 -12.66 -2.47
CA MET A 20 -5.61 -12.53 -1.04
C MET A 20 -6.62 -11.56 -0.42
N HIS A 21 -7.25 -12.01 0.66
CA HIS A 21 -8.24 -11.25 1.42
C HIS A 21 -7.75 -11.08 2.86
N ALA A 22 -7.95 -9.92 3.49
CA ALA A 22 -7.68 -9.79 4.92
C ALA A 22 -8.60 -10.71 5.72
N ALA A 23 -8.03 -11.44 6.68
CA ALA A 23 -8.81 -12.21 7.65
C ALA A 23 -9.34 -11.33 8.78
N THR A 24 -8.78 -10.14 8.98
CA THR A 24 -9.17 -9.18 10.00
C THR A 24 -9.68 -7.89 9.37
N GLU A 25 -10.86 -7.43 9.76
CA GLU A 25 -11.43 -6.16 9.32
C GLU A 25 -11.32 -5.14 10.46
N ASN A 26 -10.54 -4.08 10.28
CA ASN A 26 -10.53 -2.96 11.22
C ASN A 26 -11.83 -2.17 11.04
N LYS A 27 -12.76 -2.32 11.99
CA LYS A 27 -13.98 -1.50 12.07
C LYS A 27 -13.69 -0.19 12.77
N ASP A 28 -12.85 0.65 12.17
CA ASP A 28 -12.63 2.00 12.66
C ASP A 28 -13.77 2.92 12.22
N ILE A 29 -14.35 3.65 13.18
CA ILE A 29 -15.37 4.68 12.91
C ILE A 29 -14.66 5.84 12.20
N SER A 30 -15.07 6.14 10.98
CA SER A 30 -14.50 7.27 10.22
C SER A 30 -15.11 8.59 10.70
N PHE A 31 -14.26 9.52 11.16
CA PHE A 31 -14.67 10.88 11.51
C PHE A 31 -14.44 11.84 10.34
N ARG A 32 -15.36 12.79 10.14
CA ARG A 32 -15.15 13.92 9.23
C ARG A 32 -14.61 15.12 10.00
N THR A 33 -13.65 15.82 9.43
CA THR A 33 -13.15 17.07 10.00
C THR A 33 -14.17 18.18 9.79
N LEU A 34 -14.69 18.73 10.88
CA LEU A 34 -15.66 19.82 10.87
C LEU A 34 -15.02 21.12 11.37
N HIS A 35 -15.48 22.24 10.83
CA HIS A 35 -15.12 23.56 11.31
C HIS A 35 -15.75 23.79 12.69
N LYS A 36 -14.92 24.07 13.70
CA LYS A 36 -15.32 24.12 15.12
C LYS A 36 -16.48 25.08 15.42
N SER A 37 -16.60 26.19 14.69
CA SER A 37 -17.61 27.21 14.98
C SER A 37 -18.94 26.99 14.23
N CYS A 38 -18.92 26.52 12.98
CA CYS A 38 -20.14 26.32 12.19
C CYS A 38 -20.57 24.86 12.03
N GLY A 39 -19.75 23.89 12.44
CA GLY A 39 -20.06 22.45 12.32
C GLY A 39 -20.04 21.92 10.88
N MET A 40 -19.63 22.72 9.90
CA MET A 40 -19.61 22.32 8.49
C MET A 40 -18.30 21.58 8.14
N PRO A 41 -18.32 20.64 7.18
CA PRO A 41 -17.13 19.94 6.72
C PRO A 41 -16.10 20.89 6.10
N ILE A 42 -14.83 20.67 6.39
CA ILE A 42 -13.72 21.46 5.83
C ILE A 42 -13.34 20.92 4.45
N LYS A 43 -13.15 21.81 3.48
CA LYS A 43 -12.57 21.50 2.16
C LYS A 43 -11.06 21.78 2.21
N ASN A 44 -10.24 20.77 1.94
CA ASN A 44 -8.79 20.92 1.82
C ASN A 44 -8.44 21.26 0.37
N GLU A 45 -7.77 22.40 0.15
CA GLU A 45 -7.24 22.80 -1.16
C GLU A 45 -5.71 22.79 -1.13
N LYS A 46 -5.10 22.20 -2.16
CA LYS A 46 -3.65 22.12 -2.30
C LYS A 46 -3.18 23.39 -3.01
N LYS A 47 -2.28 24.14 -2.39
CA LYS A 47 -1.78 25.42 -2.88
C LYS A 47 -0.26 25.42 -2.88
N CYS A 48 0.35 25.87 -3.98
CA CYS A 48 1.81 26.02 -4.05
C CYS A 48 2.24 27.28 -3.27
N GLN A 49 3.25 27.13 -2.39
CA GLN A 49 3.75 28.24 -1.56
C GLN A 49 4.44 29.34 -2.36
N HIS A 50 4.99 29.02 -3.54
CA HIS A 50 5.76 29.97 -4.34
C HIS A 50 4.89 30.85 -5.24
N CYS A 51 3.93 30.25 -5.96
CA CYS A 51 3.07 30.95 -6.90
C CYS A 51 1.67 31.28 -6.36
N ASP A 52 1.39 30.90 -5.10
CA ASP A 52 0.12 31.14 -4.40
C ASP A 52 -1.12 30.66 -5.20
N LYS A 53 -0.93 29.66 -6.06
CA LYS A 53 -1.97 29.11 -6.93
C LYS A 53 -2.50 27.79 -6.39
N ALA A 54 -3.81 27.61 -6.44
CA ALA A 54 -4.43 26.31 -6.22
C ALA A 54 -4.03 25.38 -7.38
N ILE A 55 -3.53 24.21 -7.03
CA ILE A 55 -3.05 23.21 -8.00
C ILE A 55 -3.92 21.96 -7.95
N SER A 56 -4.15 21.38 -9.12
CA SER A 56 -4.82 20.08 -9.24
C SER A 56 -3.91 18.96 -8.75
N SER A 57 -4.47 17.77 -8.52
CA SER A 57 -3.65 16.62 -8.10
C SER A 57 -2.70 16.14 -9.21
N ASP A 58 -3.05 16.39 -10.48
CA ASP A 58 -2.23 16.03 -11.65
C ASP A 58 -0.96 16.88 -11.80
N GLU A 59 -0.93 18.08 -11.19
CA GLU A 59 0.24 18.97 -11.16
C GLU A 59 1.22 18.63 -10.03
N ILE A 60 0.92 17.62 -9.21
CA ILE A 60 1.72 17.27 -8.03
C ILE A 60 2.60 16.07 -8.34
N VAL A 61 3.91 16.29 -8.27
CA VAL A 61 4.92 15.24 -8.39
C VAL A 61 5.51 14.88 -7.03
N LYS A 62 5.99 13.65 -6.88
CA LYS A 62 6.74 13.21 -5.69
C LYS A 62 8.20 13.59 -5.87
N GLY A 63 8.80 14.21 -4.86
CA GLY A 63 10.21 14.55 -4.83
C GLY A 63 10.90 13.98 -3.59
N TYR A 64 12.13 13.51 -3.74
CA TYR A 64 13.00 13.13 -2.63
C TYR A 64 14.07 14.21 -2.41
N GLU A 65 14.17 14.72 -1.19
CA GLU A 65 15.17 15.71 -0.81
C GLU A 65 16.49 15.01 -0.47
N TYR A 66 17.52 15.21 -1.30
CA TYR A 66 18.85 14.60 -1.10
C TYR A 66 19.85 15.57 -0.45
N GLU A 67 19.62 16.87 -0.59
CA GLU A 67 20.31 17.94 0.10
C GLU A 67 19.29 19.04 0.44
N PRO A 68 19.51 19.85 1.49
CA PRO A 68 18.61 20.93 1.86
C PRO A 68 18.25 21.83 0.67
N GLY A 69 16.98 21.84 0.28
CA GLY A 69 16.46 22.62 -0.85
C GLY A 69 16.74 22.05 -2.24
N LYS A 70 17.33 20.86 -2.36
CA LYS A 70 17.49 20.15 -3.64
C LYS A 70 16.68 18.86 -3.66
N PHE A 71 15.85 18.72 -4.69
CA PHE A 71 14.90 17.63 -4.83
C PHE A 71 15.16 16.86 -6.13
N VAL A 72 15.12 15.53 -6.06
CA VAL A 72 14.99 14.66 -7.24
C VAL A 72 13.52 14.31 -7.40
N ILE A 73 12.96 14.58 -8.58
CA ILE A 73 11.59 14.19 -8.92
C ILE A 73 11.60 12.69 -9.21
N ILE A 74 10.73 11.96 -8.53
CA ILE A 74 10.54 10.52 -8.74
C ILE A 74 9.22 10.34 -9.46
N LYS A 75 9.26 9.83 -10.69
CA LYS A 75 8.06 9.48 -11.44
C LYS A 75 7.51 8.15 -10.94
N ASP A 76 6.19 7.98 -10.99
CA ASP A 76 5.57 6.69 -10.66
C ASP A 76 6.09 5.56 -11.58
N GLU A 77 6.38 5.87 -12.86
CA GLU A 77 6.97 4.92 -13.83
C GLU A 77 8.34 4.37 -13.39
N GLU A 78 9.18 5.20 -12.76
CA GLU A 78 10.50 4.78 -12.28
C GLU A 78 10.37 3.86 -11.05
N LEU A 79 9.39 4.14 -10.19
CA LEU A 79 9.06 3.26 -9.07
C LEU A 79 8.54 1.90 -9.54
N GLU A 80 7.71 1.89 -10.58
CA GLU A 80 7.23 0.65 -11.20
C GLU A 80 8.36 -0.13 -11.87
N ALA A 81 9.32 0.54 -12.52
CA ALA A 81 10.47 -0.10 -13.15
C ALA A 81 11.44 -0.74 -12.15
N ILE A 82 11.57 -0.16 -10.94
CA ILE A 82 12.40 -0.70 -9.85
C ILE A 82 11.67 -1.80 -9.07
N ALA A 83 10.34 -1.86 -9.16
CA ALA A 83 9.56 -2.86 -8.43
C ALA A 83 10.02 -4.29 -8.81
N PRO A 84 10.33 -5.15 -7.83
CA PRO A 84 10.84 -6.48 -8.11
C PRO A 84 9.81 -7.31 -8.90
N THR A 85 10.26 -8.05 -9.91
CA THR A 85 9.42 -8.90 -10.77
C THR A 85 8.62 -9.94 -9.97
N SER A 86 9.12 -10.33 -8.80
CA SER A 86 8.45 -11.25 -7.86
C SER A 86 7.30 -10.63 -7.07
N ALA A 87 6.99 -9.33 -7.22
CA ALA A 87 5.96 -8.64 -6.43
C ALA A 87 4.55 -9.25 -6.56
N LYS A 88 4.30 -10.08 -7.58
CA LYS A 88 3.01 -10.77 -7.82
C LYS A 88 3.08 -12.30 -7.68
N LEU A 89 4.21 -12.85 -7.24
CA LEU A 89 4.46 -14.29 -7.16
C LEU A 89 4.86 -14.69 -5.73
N ILE A 90 4.10 -15.62 -5.16
CA ILE A 90 4.44 -16.29 -3.91
C ILE A 90 5.05 -17.64 -4.28
N GLN A 91 6.32 -17.84 -3.96
CA GLN A 91 6.99 -19.13 -4.18
C GLN A 91 6.97 -19.94 -2.89
N ILE A 92 6.45 -21.16 -2.94
CA ILE A 92 6.56 -22.11 -1.83
C ILE A 92 7.97 -22.67 -1.84
N LEU A 93 8.71 -22.42 -0.77
CA LEU A 93 10.09 -22.90 -0.61
C LEU A 93 10.13 -24.26 0.11
N ASP A 94 9.32 -24.42 1.16
CA ASP A 94 9.30 -25.64 1.97
C ASP A 94 7.96 -25.82 2.70
N PHE A 95 7.70 -27.03 3.17
CA PHE A 95 6.57 -27.37 4.03
C PHE A 95 7.12 -27.86 5.36
N VAL A 96 6.83 -27.11 6.43
CA VAL A 96 7.30 -27.39 7.79
C VAL A 96 6.13 -27.71 8.71
N ASP A 97 6.40 -28.48 9.76
CA ASP A 97 5.45 -28.73 10.83
C ASP A 97 5.23 -27.47 11.67
N LEU A 98 4.01 -27.29 12.18
CA LEU A 98 3.66 -26.09 12.96
C LEU A 98 4.52 -25.93 14.22
N THR A 99 4.99 -27.05 14.79
CA THR A 99 5.87 -27.08 15.97
C THR A 99 7.28 -26.57 15.69
N GLU A 100 7.68 -26.49 14.42
CA GLU A 100 9.00 -25.97 14.02
C GLU A 100 9.02 -24.44 13.93
N ILE A 101 7.85 -23.79 13.92
CA ILE A 101 7.73 -22.34 13.85
C ILE A 101 7.52 -21.77 15.26
N ASP A 102 8.45 -20.93 15.71
CA ASP A 102 8.29 -20.22 16.98
C ASP A 102 7.05 -19.29 16.93
N PRO A 103 6.08 -19.43 17.85
CA PRO A 103 4.84 -18.66 17.82
C PRO A 103 5.01 -17.14 17.85
N PHE A 104 6.13 -16.63 18.38
CA PHE A 104 6.44 -15.20 18.38
C PHE A 104 6.75 -14.67 16.97
N THR A 105 7.07 -15.55 16.03
CA THR A 105 7.36 -15.21 14.63
C THR A 105 6.10 -14.86 13.84
N PHE A 106 4.91 -15.28 14.31
CA PHE A 106 3.66 -14.97 13.64
C PHE A 106 3.36 -13.46 13.69
N LYS A 107 3.33 -12.81 12.53
CA LYS A 107 2.91 -11.40 12.43
C LYS A 107 1.41 -11.26 12.64
N LYS A 108 1.02 -10.10 13.17
CA LYS A 108 -0.35 -9.73 13.55
C LYS A 108 -1.36 -9.69 12.38
N HIS A 109 -0.91 -9.68 11.14
CA HIS A 109 -1.76 -9.60 9.95
C HIS A 109 -1.92 -10.97 9.31
N ILE A 110 -3.13 -11.53 9.43
CA ILE A 110 -3.49 -12.82 8.85
C ILE A 110 -4.33 -12.55 7.59
N SER A 111 -4.05 -13.28 6.52
CA SER A 111 -4.75 -13.19 5.23
C SER A 111 -5.22 -14.56 4.76
N TYR A 112 -6.37 -14.61 4.09
CA TYR A 112 -6.89 -15.82 3.43
C TYR A 112 -6.54 -15.79 1.94
N LEU A 113 -6.16 -16.94 1.39
CA LEU A 113 -5.87 -17.12 -0.04
C LEU A 113 -7.01 -17.90 -0.69
N GLN A 114 -7.61 -17.33 -1.73
CA GLN A 114 -8.69 -17.95 -2.50
C GLN A 114 -8.24 -18.11 -3.96
N THR A 115 -8.37 -19.31 -4.51
CA THR A 115 -8.14 -19.61 -5.94
C THR A 115 -9.30 -19.13 -6.81
#